data_AF-A0A9D5JXU5-F1
#
_entry.id   AF-A0A9D5JXU5-F1
#
_cell.length_a   1.000
_cell.length_b   1.000
_cell.length_c   1.000
_cell.angle_alpha   90.00
_cell.angle_beta   90.00
_cell.angle_gamma   90.00
#
_symmetry.space_group_name_H-M   'P 1'
#
loop_
_entity.id
_entity.type
_entity.pdbx_description
1 polymer ?
#
loop_
_entity_poly.entity_id
_entity_poly.type
_entity_poly.pdbx_seq_one_letter_code
_entity_poly.pdbx_strand_id
1 'polypeptide(L)'
;DDGFLSFAGIGGWDPQVLVGQRVCLIGRTGEVSGVIGRKPIHSLEEDERKKASQIKELWIDIGAKNRDEAAERVSVGSVGVLEAPIRDLPNGRLVARGIDDRIGAFVVLEALRLLAQERPEATVAAVATCQEEITMAGAKTSAFSFDPQVALAVDVTVATDHPSADKKQYGDVKLGEGPVLSRGAANSPVVHTMLKEIAEQEQIPYSVDISPRRTGTDADVIHVSRGGVATGVVSIPCRYLHSPNEMIALEDVEHTVKLIASFVRVLSAETDFIPR
;
A
#
# COMPACT_ATOMS: atom_id res chain seq x y z
N ASP A 1 24.34 -23.83 -9.07
CA ASP A 1 24.67 -25.13 -9.70
C ASP A 1 23.66 -26.21 -9.36
N ASP A 2 23.18 -26.27 -8.11
CA ASP A 2 22.23 -27.30 -7.64
C ASP A 2 20.74 -27.00 -7.90
N GLY A 3 20.40 -26.13 -8.87
CA GLY A 3 19.00 -25.83 -9.23
C GLY A 3 18.25 -24.85 -8.31
N PHE A 4 18.83 -24.46 -7.17
CA PHE A 4 18.28 -23.41 -6.30
C PHE A 4 18.45 -22.00 -6.88
N LEU A 5 17.51 -21.11 -6.55
CA LEU A 5 17.52 -19.73 -6.99
C LEU A 5 17.87 -18.80 -5.82
N SER A 6 18.92 -18.00 -5.99
CA SER A 6 19.16 -16.82 -5.15
C SER A 6 18.24 -15.69 -5.58
N PHE A 7 17.83 -14.83 -4.65
CA PHE A 7 16.92 -13.73 -4.93
C PHE A 7 17.24 -12.48 -4.11
N ALA A 8 16.66 -11.36 -4.52
CA ALA A 8 16.67 -10.09 -3.81
C ALA A 8 15.23 -9.57 -3.69
N GLY A 9 14.95 -8.79 -2.64
CA GLY A 9 13.65 -8.14 -2.48
C GLY A 9 13.47 -6.96 -3.43
N ILE A 10 12.24 -6.79 -3.91
CA ILE A 10 11.78 -5.53 -4.53
C ILE A 10 10.93 -4.83 -3.45
N GLY A 11 11.35 -3.63 -3.04
CA GLY A 11 10.80 -2.96 -1.86
C GLY A 11 11.40 -3.49 -0.55
N GLY A 12 10.85 -3.01 0.57
CA GLY A 12 11.27 -3.42 1.91
C GLY A 12 10.62 -4.73 2.35
N TRP A 13 11.42 -5.74 2.69
CA TRP A 13 10.91 -7.04 3.15
C TRP A 13 11.48 -7.41 4.52
N ASP A 14 10.61 -7.89 5.42
CA ASP A 14 11.04 -8.66 6.58
C ASP A 14 11.39 -10.10 6.14
N PRO A 15 12.67 -10.52 6.22
CA PRO A 15 13.07 -11.86 5.80
C PRO A 15 12.42 -12.97 6.63
N GLN A 16 11.95 -12.69 7.84
CA GLN A 16 11.29 -13.69 8.69
C GLN A 16 9.96 -14.16 8.08
N VAL A 17 9.22 -13.25 7.45
CA VAL A 17 7.92 -13.52 6.83
C VAL A 17 8.06 -14.46 5.63
N LEU A 18 9.22 -14.44 4.97
CA LEU A 18 9.50 -15.23 3.76
C LEU A 18 9.73 -16.73 4.05
N VAL A 19 10.19 -17.08 5.25
CA VAL A 19 10.64 -18.44 5.56
C VAL A 19 9.49 -19.44 5.41
N GLY A 20 9.66 -20.42 4.51
CA GLY A 20 8.69 -21.49 4.27
C GLY A 20 7.48 -21.09 3.43
N GLN A 21 7.44 -19.86 2.89
CA GLN A 21 6.34 -19.42 2.04
C GLN A 21 6.43 -20.06 0.65
N ARG A 22 5.26 -20.25 0.03
CA ARG A 22 5.15 -20.55 -1.39
C ARG A 22 5.29 -19.26 -2.20
N VAL A 23 5.93 -19.36 -3.35
CA VAL A 23 6.15 -18.25 -4.28
C VAL A 23 5.78 -18.68 -5.68
N CYS A 24 5.14 -17.79 -6.42
CA CYS A 24 4.87 -17.93 -7.84
C CYS A 24 5.80 -16.99 -8.62
N LEU A 25 6.62 -17.55 -9.50
CA LEU A 25 7.59 -16.85 -10.35
C LEU A 25 7.07 -16.69 -11.77
N ILE A 26 7.41 -15.58 -12.42
CA ILE A 26 7.25 -15.42 -13.86
C ILE A 26 8.29 -16.31 -14.56
N GLY A 27 7.83 -17.45 -15.08
CA GLY A 27 8.65 -18.37 -15.86
C GLY A 27 8.65 -18.06 -17.36
N ARG A 28 9.44 -18.83 -18.10
CA ARG A 28 9.61 -18.68 -19.57
C ARG A 28 8.37 -19.08 -20.35
N THR A 29 7.64 -20.08 -19.87
CA THR A 29 6.47 -20.68 -20.56
C THR A 29 5.21 -20.64 -19.71
N GLY A 30 5.21 -19.86 -18.62
CA GLY A 30 4.11 -19.78 -17.67
C GLY A 30 4.61 -19.53 -16.25
N GLU A 31 3.68 -19.51 -15.30
CA GLU A 31 3.99 -19.40 -13.88
C GLU A 31 4.76 -20.64 -13.38
N VAL A 32 5.73 -20.40 -12.49
CA VAL A 32 6.54 -21.46 -11.86
C VAL A 32 6.41 -21.34 -10.35
N SER A 33 5.80 -22.33 -9.72
CA SER A 33 5.74 -22.39 -8.26
C SER A 33 7.09 -22.79 -7.66
N GLY A 34 7.37 -22.23 -6.49
CA GLY A 34 8.52 -22.57 -5.67
C GLY A 34 8.24 -22.39 -4.18
N VAL A 35 9.20 -22.78 -3.36
CA VAL A 35 9.16 -22.63 -1.90
C VAL A 35 10.40 -21.90 -1.44
N ILE A 36 10.24 -20.92 -0.56
CA ILE A 36 11.36 -20.21 0.05
C ILE A 36 11.92 -21.07 1.19
N GLY A 37 13.14 -21.57 0.98
CA GLY A 37 13.88 -22.39 1.92
C GLY A 37 14.76 -21.56 2.86
N ARG A 38 14.96 -22.11 4.06
CA ARG A 38 16.00 -21.72 5.02
C ARG A 38 16.56 -23.00 5.64
N LYS A 39 17.81 -22.96 6.10
CA LYS A 39 18.38 -24.01 6.95
C LYS A 39 17.45 -24.29 8.15
N PRO A 40 17.02 -25.55 8.39
CA PRO A 40 16.08 -25.89 9.46
C PRO A 40 16.59 -25.51 10.85
N ILE A 41 15.69 -25.10 11.74
CA ILE A 41 16.07 -24.63 13.09
C ILE A 41 16.90 -25.65 13.87
N HIS A 42 16.59 -26.95 13.74
CA HIS A 42 17.31 -28.03 14.43
C HIS A 42 18.76 -28.18 13.96
N SER A 43 19.08 -27.70 12.77
CA SER A 43 20.42 -27.74 12.17
C SER A 43 21.18 -26.43 12.37
N LEU A 44 20.53 -25.37 12.87
CA LEU A 44 21.18 -24.11 13.19
C LEU A 44 21.99 -24.23 14.47
N GLU A 45 23.20 -23.70 14.44
CA GLU A 45 24.03 -23.52 15.63
C GLU A 45 23.35 -22.54 16.59
N GLU A 46 23.65 -22.63 17.89
CA GLU A 46 22.97 -21.84 18.92
C GLU A 46 23.05 -20.33 18.65
N ASP A 47 24.17 -19.85 18.12
CA ASP A 47 24.38 -18.45 17.77
C ASP A 47 23.66 -18.03 16.48
N GLU A 48 23.43 -18.95 15.55
CA GLU A 48 22.64 -18.70 14.34
C GLU A 48 21.15 -18.57 14.67
N ARG A 49 20.67 -19.27 15.70
CA ARG A 49 19.27 -19.19 16.16
C ARG A 49 18.93 -17.83 16.75
N LYS A 50 19.90 -17.14 17.34
CA LYS A 50 19.73 -15.82 17.98
C LYS A 50 19.72 -14.67 16.96
N LYS A 51 20.05 -14.93 15.68
CA LYS A 51 20.13 -13.93 14.62
C LYS A 51 18.87 -13.93 13.76
N ALA A 52 18.40 -12.73 13.41
CA ALA A 52 17.35 -12.58 12.40
C ALA A 52 17.83 -13.12 11.05
N SER A 53 16.92 -13.77 10.31
CA SER A 53 17.24 -14.26 8.97
C SER A 53 17.58 -13.11 8.04
N GLN A 54 18.51 -13.35 7.11
CA GLN A 54 18.80 -12.40 6.02
C GLN A 54 18.37 -13.00 4.69
N ILE A 55 17.88 -12.18 3.75
CA ILE A 55 17.45 -12.67 2.41
C ILE A 55 18.55 -13.48 1.73
N LYS A 56 19.82 -13.07 1.89
CA LYS A 56 20.99 -13.77 1.32
C LYS A 56 21.19 -15.20 1.83
N GLU A 57 20.56 -15.56 2.95
CA GLU A 57 20.60 -16.89 3.56
C GLU A 57 19.42 -17.77 3.12
N LEU A 58 18.48 -17.17 2.38
CA LEU A 58 17.30 -17.83 1.84
C LEU A 58 17.53 -18.19 0.38
N TRP A 59 16.77 -19.16 -0.11
CA TRP A 59 16.75 -19.54 -1.52
C TRP A 59 15.32 -19.90 -1.92
N ILE A 60 15.03 -19.85 -3.22
CA ILE A 60 13.80 -20.41 -3.77
C ILE A 60 14.14 -21.77 -4.38
N ASP A 61 13.40 -22.78 -3.95
CA ASP A 61 13.42 -24.12 -4.52
C ASP A 61 12.21 -24.30 -5.44
N ILE A 62 12.47 -24.54 -6.73
CA ILE A 62 11.47 -24.82 -7.76
C ILE A 62 11.44 -26.32 -8.15
N GLY A 63 12.15 -27.16 -7.41
CA GLY A 63 12.28 -28.60 -7.68
C GLY A 63 13.19 -28.95 -8.87
N ALA A 64 14.03 -28.02 -9.33
CA ALA A 64 14.99 -28.28 -10.41
C ALA A 64 16.20 -29.08 -9.89
N LYS A 65 16.68 -30.06 -10.65
CA LYS A 65 17.82 -30.91 -10.27
C LYS A 65 19.16 -30.21 -10.39
N ASN A 66 19.25 -29.21 -11.26
CA ASN A 66 20.48 -28.49 -11.55
C ASN A 66 20.19 -27.13 -12.20
N ARG A 67 21.26 -26.38 -12.45
CA ARG A 67 21.23 -25.06 -13.10
C ARG A 67 20.52 -25.06 -14.46
N ASP A 68 20.78 -26.05 -15.32
CA ASP A 68 20.24 -26.07 -16.67
C ASP A 68 18.72 -26.29 -16.65
N GLU A 69 18.26 -27.22 -15.81
CA GLU A 69 16.83 -27.48 -15.61
C GLU A 69 16.10 -26.26 -15.00
N ALA A 70 16.74 -25.52 -14.10
CA ALA A 70 16.21 -24.27 -13.59
C ALA A 70 16.12 -23.19 -14.68
N ALA A 71 17.15 -23.08 -15.53
CA ALA A 71 17.22 -22.10 -16.61
C ALA A 71 16.18 -22.34 -17.72
N GLU A 72 15.69 -23.56 -17.89
CA GLU A 72 14.56 -23.88 -18.77
C GLU A 72 13.22 -23.30 -18.25
N ARG A 73 13.08 -23.14 -16.93
CA ARG A 73 11.84 -22.68 -16.28
C ARG A 73 11.82 -21.18 -16.04
N VAL A 74 12.93 -20.63 -15.55
CA VAL A 74 13.04 -19.21 -15.13
C VAL A 74 14.26 -18.54 -15.74
N SER A 75 14.26 -17.21 -15.76
CA SER A 75 15.41 -16.41 -16.19
C SER A 75 16.02 -15.68 -14.99
N VAL A 76 17.31 -15.33 -15.08
CA VAL A 76 17.87 -14.36 -14.13
C VAL A 76 17.08 -13.06 -14.25
N GLY A 77 16.55 -12.57 -13.13
CA GLY A 77 15.63 -11.43 -13.10
C GLY A 77 14.14 -11.80 -13.19
N SER A 78 13.78 -13.09 -13.25
CA SER A 78 12.40 -13.53 -13.05
C SER A 78 11.89 -13.02 -11.71
N VAL A 79 10.75 -12.33 -11.73
CA VAL A 79 10.11 -11.76 -10.54
C VAL A 79 9.18 -12.79 -9.93
N GLY A 80 9.17 -12.85 -8.60
CA GLY A 80 8.30 -13.73 -7.82
C GLY A 80 7.37 -12.96 -6.90
N VAL A 81 6.21 -13.53 -6.63
CA VAL A 81 5.25 -13.04 -5.64
C VAL A 81 4.85 -14.17 -4.71
N LEU A 82 4.66 -13.88 -3.43
CA LEU A 82 4.20 -14.88 -2.47
C LEU A 82 2.80 -15.39 -2.85
N GLU A 83 2.58 -16.69 -2.75
CA GLU A 83 1.27 -17.31 -2.98
C GLU A 83 0.41 -17.21 -1.71
N ALA A 84 -0.29 -16.09 -1.58
CA ALA A 84 -1.28 -15.87 -0.52
C ALA A 84 -2.64 -15.53 -1.16
N PRO A 85 -3.58 -16.49 -1.18
CA PRO A 85 -4.91 -16.28 -1.76
C PRO A 85 -5.75 -15.37 -0.86
N ILE A 86 -6.70 -14.67 -1.48
CA ILE A 86 -7.67 -13.83 -0.78
C ILE A 86 -8.54 -14.70 0.15
N ARG A 87 -8.83 -14.18 1.34
CA ARG A 87 -9.71 -14.81 2.33
C ARG A 87 -10.65 -13.79 2.93
N ASP A 88 -11.93 -14.11 2.94
CA ASP A 88 -12.91 -13.46 3.80
C ASP A 88 -12.76 -13.96 5.23
N LEU A 89 -12.84 -13.03 6.17
CA LEU A 89 -12.91 -13.27 7.60
C LEU A 89 -14.18 -12.63 8.18
N PRO A 90 -14.62 -13.07 9.37
CA PRO A 90 -15.79 -12.47 10.03
C PRO A 90 -15.68 -10.95 10.18
N ASN A 91 -16.84 -10.29 10.28
CA ASN A 91 -16.97 -8.83 10.44
C ASN A 91 -16.49 -8.03 9.21
N GLY A 92 -16.77 -8.55 8.01
CA GLY A 92 -16.43 -7.86 6.75
C GLY A 92 -14.94 -7.61 6.58
N ARG A 93 -14.10 -8.52 7.11
CA ARG A 93 -12.65 -8.40 7.05
C ARG A 93 -12.12 -9.17 5.85
N LEU A 94 -11.21 -8.55 5.11
CA LEU A 94 -10.55 -9.16 3.96
C LEU A 94 -9.08 -9.36 4.29
N VAL A 95 -8.54 -10.54 3.99
CA VAL A 95 -7.11 -10.83 4.06
C VAL A 95 -6.58 -11.15 2.67
N ALA A 96 -5.51 -10.47 2.27
CA ALA A 96 -4.88 -10.69 0.97
C ALA A 96 -3.41 -10.23 0.97
N ARG A 97 -2.69 -10.60 -0.08
CA ARG A 97 -1.40 -9.98 -0.42
C ARG A 97 -1.60 -8.72 -1.26
N GLY A 98 -0.73 -7.73 -1.04
CA GLY A 98 -0.71 -6.50 -1.82
C GLY A 98 -2.03 -5.76 -1.71
N ILE A 99 -2.61 -5.75 -0.51
CA ILE A 99 -3.68 -4.80 -0.20
C ILE A 99 -3.06 -3.41 -0.34
N ASP A 100 -1.88 -3.22 0.24
CA ASP A 100 -0.99 -2.10 -0.05
C ASP A 100 -0.42 -2.22 -1.49
N ASP A 101 -0.73 -1.31 -2.42
CA ASP A 101 -1.86 -0.38 -2.41
C ASP A 101 -2.86 -0.67 -3.54
N ARG A 102 -3.13 -1.95 -3.81
CA ARG A 102 -4.22 -2.32 -4.74
C ARG A 102 -5.56 -1.84 -4.24
N ILE A 103 -5.74 -1.71 -2.92
CA ILE A 103 -6.99 -1.21 -2.35
C ILE A 103 -7.16 0.28 -2.61
N GLY A 104 -6.11 1.11 -2.49
CA GLY A 104 -6.19 2.52 -2.87
C GLY A 104 -6.47 2.70 -4.36
N ALA A 105 -5.84 1.90 -5.23
CA ALA A 105 -6.16 1.87 -6.67
C ALA A 105 -7.64 1.52 -6.95
N PHE A 106 -8.21 0.56 -6.21
CA PHE A 106 -9.64 0.25 -6.28
C PHE A 106 -10.50 1.43 -5.79
N VAL A 107 -10.14 2.04 -4.67
CA VAL A 107 -10.87 3.17 -4.07
C VAL A 107 -10.94 4.37 -5.03
N VAL A 108 -9.83 4.77 -5.65
CA VAL A 108 -9.84 5.91 -6.58
C VAL A 108 -10.67 5.61 -7.84
N LEU A 109 -10.66 4.37 -8.31
CA LEU A 109 -11.47 3.93 -9.45
C LEU A 109 -12.97 3.95 -9.11
N GLU A 110 -13.35 3.45 -7.93
CA GLU A 110 -14.74 3.47 -7.47
C GLU A 110 -15.24 4.88 -7.18
N ALA A 111 -14.41 5.77 -6.63
CA ALA A 111 -14.75 7.17 -6.47
C ALA A 111 -15.00 7.83 -7.84
N LEU A 112 -14.15 7.56 -8.84
CA LEU A 112 -14.36 8.02 -10.20
C LEU A 112 -15.65 7.46 -10.82
N ARG A 113 -16.00 6.19 -10.53
CA ARG A 113 -17.27 5.57 -10.96
C ARG A 113 -18.48 6.26 -10.33
N LEU A 114 -18.42 6.70 -9.07
CA LEU A 114 -19.48 7.49 -8.44
C LEU A 114 -19.60 8.89 -9.07
N LEU A 115 -18.47 9.55 -9.32
CA LEU A 115 -18.42 10.86 -9.98
C LEU A 115 -18.89 10.82 -11.44
N ALA A 116 -18.75 9.68 -12.12
CA ALA A 116 -19.23 9.53 -13.49
C ALA A 116 -20.76 9.53 -13.60
N GLN A 117 -21.48 9.21 -12.51
CA GLN A 117 -22.95 9.24 -12.46
C GLN A 117 -23.49 10.67 -12.34
N GLU A 118 -22.71 11.56 -11.72
CA GLU A 118 -23.02 12.98 -11.56
C GLU A 118 -21.72 13.77 -11.67
N ARG A 119 -21.46 14.29 -12.88
CA ARG A 119 -20.16 14.89 -13.21
C ARG A 119 -19.90 16.13 -12.35
N PRO A 120 -18.74 16.21 -11.67
CA PRO A 120 -18.35 17.40 -10.94
C PRO A 120 -17.94 18.53 -11.88
N GLU A 121 -17.85 19.75 -11.36
CA GLU A 121 -17.26 20.88 -12.09
C GLU A 121 -15.75 20.71 -12.29
N ALA A 122 -15.07 20.09 -11.33
CA ALA A 122 -13.64 19.80 -11.39
C ALA A 122 -13.30 18.81 -12.52
N THR A 123 -12.16 19.04 -13.17
CA THR A 123 -11.55 18.03 -14.05
C THR A 123 -10.81 17.01 -13.19
N VAL A 124 -11.20 15.73 -13.28
CA VAL A 124 -10.72 14.67 -12.39
C VAL A 124 -9.88 13.66 -13.16
N ALA A 125 -8.73 13.28 -12.60
CA ALA A 125 -7.95 12.13 -13.03
C ALA A 125 -7.77 11.16 -11.85
N ALA A 126 -8.08 9.88 -12.08
CA ALA A 126 -7.72 8.80 -11.16
C ALA A 126 -6.50 8.07 -11.73
N VAL A 127 -5.48 7.84 -10.90
CA VAL A 127 -4.20 7.28 -11.34
C VAL A 127 -3.82 6.14 -10.41
N ALA A 128 -3.65 4.93 -10.97
CA ALA A 128 -2.98 3.84 -10.28
C ALA A 128 -1.47 3.97 -10.54
N THR A 129 -0.74 4.51 -9.56
CA THR A 129 0.69 4.77 -9.68
C THR A 129 1.50 3.48 -9.59
N CYS A 130 2.75 3.51 -10.06
CA CYS A 130 3.68 2.40 -9.93
C CYS A 130 4.93 2.86 -9.17
N GLN A 131 5.61 1.90 -8.55
CA GLN A 131 6.90 2.09 -7.89
C GLN A 131 6.88 3.00 -6.66
N GLU A 132 5.75 3.20 -5.98
CA GLU A 132 5.67 3.87 -4.66
C GLU A 132 6.74 3.26 -3.72
N GLU A 133 6.63 1.94 -3.51
CA GLU A 133 7.43 1.08 -2.62
C GLU A 133 8.94 1.06 -2.86
N ILE A 134 9.41 1.80 -3.86
CA ILE A 134 10.83 1.95 -4.17
C ILE A 134 11.23 3.40 -4.43
N THR A 135 10.49 4.14 -5.25
CA THR A 135 10.94 5.43 -5.80
C THR A 135 9.85 6.50 -5.96
N MET A 136 8.57 6.14 -5.81
CA MET A 136 7.40 6.99 -6.10
C MET A 136 7.38 7.55 -7.54
N ALA A 137 8.00 6.84 -8.49
CA ALA A 137 8.18 7.33 -9.86
C ALA A 137 6.85 7.56 -10.59
N GLY A 138 5.85 6.71 -10.34
CA GLY A 138 4.51 6.85 -10.91
C GLY A 138 3.84 8.15 -10.49
N ALA A 139 3.76 8.44 -9.19
CA ALA A 139 3.18 9.69 -8.70
C ALA A 139 3.95 10.91 -9.16
N LYS A 140 5.29 10.88 -9.09
CA LYS A 140 6.13 11.99 -9.50
C LYS A 140 5.87 12.41 -10.94
N THR A 141 5.82 11.45 -11.87
CA THR A 141 5.58 11.73 -13.29
C THR A 141 4.14 12.12 -13.57
N SER A 142 3.18 11.48 -12.89
CA SER A 142 1.75 11.76 -13.06
C SER A 142 1.37 13.15 -12.59
N ALA A 143 1.78 13.53 -11.37
CA ALA A 143 1.51 14.87 -10.83
C ALA A 143 2.18 15.97 -11.66
N PHE A 144 3.42 15.76 -12.13
CA PHE A 144 4.06 16.72 -13.00
C PHE A 144 3.34 16.86 -14.35
N SER A 145 2.84 15.76 -14.92
CA SER A 145 2.21 15.78 -16.25
C SER A 145 0.79 16.34 -16.21
N PHE A 146 0.00 15.99 -15.19
CA PHE A 146 -1.39 16.43 -15.05
C PHE A 146 -1.50 17.86 -14.50
N ASP A 147 -0.51 18.33 -13.74
CA ASP A 147 -0.48 19.68 -13.14
C ASP A 147 -1.73 20.03 -12.30
N PRO A 148 -2.08 19.20 -11.29
CA PRO A 148 -3.28 19.41 -10.49
C PRO A 148 -3.16 20.61 -9.53
N GLN A 149 -4.27 21.32 -9.29
CA GLN A 149 -4.36 22.30 -8.20
C GLN A 149 -4.44 21.61 -6.83
N VAL A 150 -5.09 20.44 -6.79
CA VAL A 150 -5.28 19.62 -5.59
C VAL A 150 -5.12 18.14 -5.93
N ALA A 151 -4.50 17.37 -5.03
CA ALA A 151 -4.34 15.93 -5.17
C ALA A 151 -4.66 15.23 -3.85
N LEU A 152 -5.30 14.06 -3.95
CA LEU A 152 -5.43 13.14 -2.84
C LEU A 152 -4.53 11.93 -3.14
N ALA A 153 -3.51 11.70 -2.30
CA ALA A 153 -2.84 10.42 -2.27
C ALA A 153 -3.70 9.47 -1.43
N VAL A 154 -4.11 8.37 -2.03
CA VAL A 154 -4.85 7.31 -1.35
C VAL A 154 -3.85 6.20 -1.10
N ASP A 155 -3.86 5.67 0.11
CA ASP A 155 -2.94 4.63 0.54
C ASP A 155 -3.58 3.82 1.67
N VAL A 156 -2.87 2.86 2.24
CA VAL A 156 -3.20 2.26 3.53
C VAL A 156 -2.44 2.93 4.67
N THR A 157 -2.82 2.66 5.90
CA THR A 157 -2.05 3.06 7.09
C THR A 157 -2.11 2.01 8.17
N VAL A 158 -1.14 2.02 9.07
CA VAL A 158 -1.02 1.02 10.13
C VAL A 158 -2.17 1.13 11.12
N ALA A 159 -3.01 0.10 11.20
CA ALA A 159 -3.96 -0.06 12.28
C ALA A 159 -3.26 -0.47 13.58
N THR A 160 -3.63 0.18 14.69
CA THR A 160 -3.00 0.07 16.03
C THR A 160 -3.86 -0.68 17.03
N ASP A 161 -4.83 -1.45 16.56
CA ASP A 161 -5.75 -2.25 17.37
C ASP A 161 -5.27 -3.71 17.57
N HIS A 162 -3.98 -3.97 17.37
CA HIS A 162 -3.34 -5.25 17.66
C HIS A 162 -2.65 -5.26 19.04
N PRO A 163 -2.41 -6.45 19.65
CA PRO A 163 -1.98 -6.56 21.06
C PRO A 163 -0.67 -5.84 21.44
N SER A 164 0.19 -5.55 20.48
CA SER A 164 1.53 -4.98 20.70
C SER A 164 1.68 -3.53 20.21
N ALA A 165 0.60 -2.89 19.76
CA ALA A 165 0.67 -1.52 19.24
C ALA A 165 0.89 -0.49 20.35
N ASP A 166 1.76 0.50 20.10
CA ASP A 166 1.90 1.68 20.96
C ASP A 166 1.09 2.85 20.40
N LYS A 167 -0.13 3.00 20.88
CA LYS A 167 -1.04 4.07 20.44
C LYS A 167 -0.55 5.48 20.78
N LYS A 168 0.30 5.62 21.79
CA LYS A 168 0.86 6.94 22.13
C LYS A 168 1.88 7.39 21.08
N GLN A 169 2.58 6.43 20.49
CA GLN A 169 3.59 6.70 19.48
C GLN A 169 2.98 6.79 18.07
N TYR A 170 2.00 5.94 17.76
CA TYR A 170 1.51 5.73 16.39
C TYR A 170 0.04 6.12 16.16
N GLY A 171 -0.63 6.73 17.14
CA GLY A 171 -2.04 7.10 17.06
C GLY A 171 -2.99 5.94 17.41
N ASP A 172 -4.30 6.23 17.44
CA ASP A 172 -5.36 5.22 17.67
C ASP A 172 -6.17 5.02 16.39
N VAL A 173 -5.62 4.23 15.47
CA VAL A 173 -6.28 3.79 14.23
C VAL A 173 -6.78 2.36 14.43
N LYS A 174 -8.01 2.07 14.00
CA LYS A 174 -8.61 0.73 14.09
C LYS A 174 -9.33 0.37 12.80
N LEU A 175 -9.46 -0.93 12.56
CA LEU A 175 -10.30 -1.41 11.46
C LEU A 175 -11.77 -1.16 11.79
N GLY A 176 -12.55 -0.69 10.83
CA GLY A 176 -13.99 -0.45 10.94
C GLY A 176 -14.38 0.90 11.54
N GLU A 177 -13.44 1.84 11.63
CA GLU A 177 -13.66 3.21 12.13
C GLU A 177 -13.54 4.24 10.99
N GLY A 178 -13.61 3.79 9.73
CA GLY A 178 -13.60 4.62 8.53
C GLY A 178 -12.19 5.04 8.05
N PRO A 179 -12.13 5.96 7.07
CA PRO A 179 -10.86 6.47 6.55
C PRO A 179 -10.01 7.16 7.62
N VAL A 180 -8.71 7.17 7.39
CA VAL A 180 -7.74 7.90 8.20
C VAL A 180 -7.25 9.12 7.43
N LEU A 181 -7.43 10.31 8.00
CA LEU A 181 -7.01 11.56 7.41
C LEU A 181 -5.64 11.94 7.95
N SER A 182 -4.62 12.00 7.10
CA SER A 182 -3.30 12.45 7.53
C SER A 182 -3.29 13.95 7.77
N ARG A 183 -2.56 14.38 8.80
CA ARG A 183 -2.19 15.77 9.05
C ARG A 183 -0.68 15.85 9.27
N GLY A 184 0.01 16.67 8.49
CA GLY A 184 1.46 16.63 8.50
C GLY A 184 2.13 17.54 7.49
N ALA A 185 3.44 17.35 7.33
CA ALA A 185 4.29 18.24 6.54
C ALA A 185 3.91 18.30 5.04
N ALA A 186 3.53 17.17 4.44
CA ALA A 186 3.12 17.11 3.04
C ALA A 186 1.61 17.38 2.82
N ASN A 187 0.85 17.59 3.90
CA ASN A 187 -0.60 17.75 3.84
C ASN A 187 -1.00 19.23 3.90
N SER A 188 -1.78 19.68 2.93
CA SER A 188 -2.40 21.00 2.97
C SER A 188 -3.41 21.07 4.13
N PRO A 189 -3.30 22.06 5.03
CA PRO A 189 -4.26 22.22 6.12
C PRO A 189 -5.67 22.58 5.60
N VAL A 190 -5.77 23.21 4.43
CA VAL A 190 -7.06 23.51 3.77
C VAL A 190 -7.72 22.21 3.33
N VAL A 191 -7.00 21.36 2.58
CA VAL A 191 -7.51 20.07 2.10
C VAL A 191 -7.90 19.16 3.26
N HIS A 192 -7.06 19.07 4.30
CA HIS A 192 -7.37 18.31 5.50
C HIS A 192 -8.66 18.78 6.19
N THR A 193 -8.84 20.10 6.31
CA THR A 193 -10.04 20.69 6.94
C THR A 193 -11.29 20.39 6.12
N MET A 194 -11.23 20.55 4.79
CA MET A 194 -12.35 20.21 3.90
C MET A 194 -12.74 18.73 4.02
N LEU A 195 -11.78 17.80 3.98
CA LEU A 195 -12.04 16.36 4.15
C LEU A 195 -12.73 16.07 5.49
N LYS A 196 -12.23 16.68 6.57
CA LYS A 196 -12.81 16.55 7.92
C LYS A 196 -14.25 17.06 7.97
N GLU A 197 -14.50 18.25 7.44
CA GLU A 197 -15.83 18.87 7.43
C GLU A 197 -16.83 18.04 6.62
N ILE A 198 -16.41 17.47 5.49
CA ILE A 198 -17.25 16.60 4.66
C ILE A 198 -17.55 15.30 5.40
N ALA A 199 -16.55 14.69 6.04
CA ALA A 199 -16.77 13.49 6.84
C ALA A 199 -17.78 13.75 7.97
N GLU A 200 -17.68 14.89 8.66
CA GLU A 200 -18.61 15.30 9.71
C GLU A 200 -20.03 15.57 9.17
N GLN A 201 -20.15 16.30 8.05
CA GLN A 201 -21.44 16.61 7.42
C GLN A 201 -22.16 15.36 6.92
N GLU A 202 -21.41 14.41 6.36
CA GLU A 202 -21.96 13.16 5.81
C GLU A 202 -22.01 12.01 6.80
N GLN A 203 -21.64 12.26 8.06
CA GLN A 203 -21.60 11.26 9.13
C GLN A 203 -20.72 10.05 8.79
N ILE A 204 -19.61 10.28 8.08
CA ILE A 204 -18.60 9.28 7.79
C ILE A 204 -17.65 9.21 8.99
N PRO A 205 -17.52 8.05 9.67
CA PRO A 205 -16.54 7.90 10.74
C PRO A 205 -15.13 8.08 10.16
N TYR A 206 -14.21 8.65 10.93
CA TYR A 206 -12.82 8.82 10.51
C TYR A 206 -11.90 8.89 11.72
N SER A 207 -10.62 8.61 11.47
CA SER A 207 -9.52 8.85 12.40
C SER A 207 -8.52 9.85 11.82
N VAL A 208 -7.63 10.39 12.64
CA VAL A 208 -6.56 11.29 12.20
C VAL A 208 -5.21 10.66 12.52
N ASP A 209 -4.36 10.57 11.50
CA ASP A 209 -2.94 10.22 11.67
C ASP A 209 -2.07 11.49 11.57
N ILE A 210 -0.95 11.50 12.28
CA ILE A 210 -0.03 12.64 12.34
C ILE A 210 1.28 12.26 11.67
N SER A 211 1.59 12.95 10.56
CA SER A 211 2.79 12.70 9.74
C SER A 211 3.75 13.92 9.81
N PRO A 212 4.48 14.12 10.93
CA PRO A 212 5.14 15.40 11.23
C PRO A 212 6.33 15.73 10.32
N ARG A 213 6.95 14.73 9.68
CA ARG A 213 8.13 14.92 8.82
C ARG A 213 7.84 14.61 7.36
N ARG A 214 7.20 13.47 7.12
CA ARG A 214 6.85 12.93 5.82
C ARG A 214 5.69 11.95 6.01
N THR A 215 4.95 11.69 4.95
CA THR A 215 3.83 10.74 4.96
C THR A 215 4.29 9.31 4.74
N GLY A 216 5.41 9.13 4.03
CA GLY A 216 5.85 7.80 3.61
C GLY A 216 5.18 7.34 2.32
N THR A 217 4.24 8.09 1.77
CA THR A 217 3.42 7.75 0.60
C THR A 217 3.77 8.62 -0.60
N ASP A 218 3.08 8.39 -1.73
CA ASP A 218 3.16 9.21 -2.93
C ASP A 218 2.94 10.72 -2.70
N ALA A 219 2.26 11.12 -1.60
CA ALA A 219 2.10 12.54 -1.25
C ALA A 219 3.45 13.27 -1.07
N ASP A 220 4.50 12.56 -0.63
CA ASP A 220 5.83 13.12 -0.40
C ASP A 220 6.48 13.67 -1.69
N VAL A 221 6.11 13.15 -2.86
CA VAL A 221 6.58 13.67 -4.16
C VAL A 221 5.54 14.54 -4.87
N ILE A 222 4.25 14.36 -4.59
CA ILE A 222 3.17 15.12 -5.22
C ILE A 222 3.16 16.58 -4.71
N HIS A 223 3.23 16.81 -3.40
CA HIS A 223 3.04 18.15 -2.82
C HIS A 223 4.10 19.18 -3.24
N VAL A 224 5.30 18.72 -3.63
CA VAL A 224 6.40 19.55 -4.14
C VAL A 224 6.50 19.53 -5.67
N SER A 225 5.55 18.93 -6.37
CA SER A 225 5.54 18.93 -7.82
C SER A 225 5.35 20.36 -8.35
N ARG A 226 6.19 20.76 -9.31
CA ARG A 226 6.18 22.10 -9.94
C ARG A 226 6.24 23.23 -8.91
N GLY A 227 5.21 24.08 -8.84
CA GLY A 227 5.11 25.20 -7.90
C GLY A 227 4.52 24.81 -6.54
N GLY A 228 4.17 23.53 -6.36
CA GLY A 228 3.45 23.01 -5.21
C GLY A 228 2.03 22.59 -5.59
N VAL A 229 1.57 21.49 -5.01
CA VAL A 229 0.20 20.97 -5.17
C VAL A 229 -0.43 20.90 -3.79
N ALA A 230 -1.68 21.35 -3.65
CA ALA A 230 -2.42 21.18 -2.41
C ALA A 230 -2.73 19.68 -2.23
N THR A 231 -2.02 19.01 -1.33
CA THR A 231 -2.11 17.55 -1.20
C THR A 231 -2.83 17.15 0.09
N GLY A 232 -3.70 16.16 0.02
CA GLY A 232 -4.19 15.42 1.19
C GLY A 232 -3.81 13.95 1.10
N VAL A 233 -3.73 13.27 2.24
CA VAL A 233 -3.65 11.81 2.30
C VAL A 233 -4.89 11.26 2.99
N VAL A 234 -5.55 10.31 2.32
CA VAL A 234 -6.69 9.58 2.85
C VAL A 234 -6.36 8.10 2.83
N SER A 235 -6.25 7.49 4.01
CA SER A 235 -5.76 6.12 4.15
C SER A 235 -6.84 5.14 4.60
N ILE A 236 -6.72 3.88 4.17
CA ILE A 236 -7.52 2.75 4.68
C ILE A 236 -6.75 2.10 5.84
N PRO A 237 -7.35 1.91 7.03
CA PRO A 237 -6.73 1.13 8.11
C PRO A 237 -6.35 -0.28 7.66
N CYS A 238 -5.09 -0.66 7.86
CA CYS A 238 -4.53 -1.96 7.47
C CYS A 238 -3.73 -2.58 8.62
N ARG A 239 -4.04 -3.83 8.96
CA ARG A 239 -3.22 -4.64 9.87
C ARG A 239 -2.23 -5.47 9.06
N TYR A 240 -1.08 -5.73 9.68
CA TYR A 240 -0.01 -6.57 9.11
C TYR A 240 0.51 -6.01 7.77
N LEU A 241 0.58 -4.68 7.70
CA LEU A 241 1.11 -3.91 6.57
C LEU A 241 2.47 -4.45 6.12
N HIS A 242 2.68 -4.53 4.80
CA HIS A 242 3.86 -5.10 4.13
C HIS A 242 4.10 -6.60 4.41
N SER A 243 3.05 -7.33 4.80
CA SER A 243 3.08 -8.79 4.88
C SER A 243 2.30 -9.41 3.71
N PRO A 244 2.47 -10.71 3.39
CA PRO A 244 1.65 -11.37 2.40
C PRO A 244 0.19 -11.57 2.84
N ASN A 245 -0.16 -11.26 4.09
CA ASN A 245 -1.48 -11.46 4.66
C ASN A 245 -1.93 -10.20 5.40
N GLU A 246 -2.03 -9.11 4.65
CA GLU A 246 -2.58 -7.85 5.11
C GLU A 246 -4.07 -7.99 5.36
N MET A 247 -4.61 -7.19 6.28
CA MET A 247 -6.02 -7.25 6.67
C MET A 247 -6.65 -5.87 6.76
N ILE A 248 -7.81 -5.70 6.12
CA ILE A 248 -8.62 -4.48 6.14
C ILE A 248 -10.07 -4.78 6.50
N ALA A 249 -10.85 -3.72 6.76
CA ALA A 249 -12.30 -3.78 6.77
C ALA A 249 -12.88 -3.28 5.44
N LEU A 250 -13.84 -3.99 4.87
CA LEU A 250 -14.52 -3.55 3.65
C LEU A 250 -15.33 -2.27 3.87
N GLU A 251 -15.88 -2.06 5.06
CA GLU A 251 -16.62 -0.83 5.41
C GLU A 251 -15.73 0.43 5.35
N ASP A 252 -14.46 0.33 5.77
CA ASP A 252 -13.50 1.45 5.70
C ASP A 252 -13.24 1.85 4.24
N VAL A 253 -13.18 0.87 3.33
CA VAL A 253 -13.03 1.08 1.89
C VAL A 253 -14.24 1.83 1.33
N GLU A 254 -15.45 1.40 1.65
CA GLU A 254 -16.70 2.04 1.20
C GLU A 254 -16.80 3.49 1.70
N HIS A 255 -16.48 3.73 2.97
CA HIS A 255 -16.44 5.06 3.55
C HIS A 255 -15.39 5.96 2.87
N THR A 256 -14.22 5.40 2.55
CA THR A 256 -13.15 6.13 1.84
C THR A 256 -13.57 6.54 0.44
N VAL A 257 -14.18 5.61 -0.32
CA VAL A 257 -14.74 5.89 -1.66
C VAL A 257 -15.75 7.04 -1.60
N LYS A 258 -16.69 6.98 -0.64
CA LYS A 258 -17.72 7.99 -0.46
C LYS A 258 -17.11 9.36 -0.14
N LEU A 259 -16.18 9.41 0.82
CA LEU A 259 -15.52 10.65 1.23
C LEU A 259 -14.79 11.33 0.07
N ILE A 260 -14.03 10.56 -0.72
CA ILE A 260 -13.29 11.11 -1.87
C ILE A 260 -14.26 11.64 -2.93
N ALA A 261 -15.32 10.92 -3.26
CA ALA A 261 -16.31 11.38 -4.22
C ALA A 261 -16.99 12.68 -3.76
N SER A 262 -17.34 12.77 -2.47
CA SER A 262 -17.94 13.99 -1.90
C SER A 262 -16.96 15.17 -1.85
N PHE A 263 -15.69 14.92 -1.51
CA PHE A 263 -14.64 15.92 -1.59
C PHE A 263 -14.53 16.53 -2.98
N VAL A 264 -14.52 15.71 -4.03
CA VAL A 264 -14.41 16.19 -5.40
C VAL A 264 -15.66 16.98 -5.83
N ARG A 265 -16.86 16.59 -5.39
CA ARG A 265 -18.11 17.27 -5.74
C ARG A 265 -18.22 18.70 -5.21
N VAL A 266 -17.59 19.02 -4.09
CA VAL A 266 -17.63 20.38 -3.53
C VAL A 266 -16.60 21.32 -4.16
N LEU A 267 -15.70 20.81 -5.01
CA LEU A 267 -14.70 21.63 -5.69
C LEU A 267 -15.32 22.41 -6.85
N SER A 268 -14.95 23.69 -6.95
CA SER A 268 -15.33 24.59 -8.03
C SER A 268 -14.13 25.42 -8.49
N ALA A 269 -14.30 26.23 -9.53
CA ALA A 269 -13.27 27.16 -10.00
C ALA A 269 -12.86 28.20 -8.95
N GLU A 270 -13.71 28.47 -7.95
CA GLU A 270 -13.48 29.44 -6.88
C GLU A 270 -12.82 28.83 -5.64
N THR A 271 -12.55 27.51 -5.63
CA THR A 271 -11.92 26.86 -4.48
C THR A 271 -10.46 27.32 -4.34
N ASP A 272 -10.17 28.00 -3.24
CA ASP A 272 -8.83 28.46 -2.87
C ASP A 272 -8.17 27.48 -1.89
N PHE A 273 -7.01 26.94 -2.28
CA PHE A 273 -6.24 25.99 -1.46
C PHE A 273 -5.10 26.66 -0.67
N ILE A 274 -4.97 27.99 -0.71
CA ILE A 274 -3.95 28.73 0.02
C ILE A 274 -4.37 28.86 1.49
N PRO A 275 -3.56 28.37 2.45
CA PRO A 275 -3.82 28.57 3.87
C PRO A 275 -3.77 30.06 4.24
N ARG A 276 -4.75 30.53 5.01
CA ARG A 276 -4.84 31.92 5.50
C ARG A 276 -4.71 31.98 7.02
#